data_AF-A0A7G5DHJ8-F1
#
_entry.id   AF-A0A7G5DHJ8-F1
#
_cell.length_a   1.000
_cell.length_b   1.000
_cell.length_c   1.000
_cell.angle_alpha   90.00
_cell.angle_beta   90.00
_cell.angle_gamma   90.00
#
_symmetry.space_group_name_H-M   'P 1'
#
loop_
_entity.id
_entity.type
_entity.pdbx_description
1 polymer ?
#
loop_
_entity_poly.entity_id
_entity_poly.type
_entity_poly.pdbx_seq_one_letter_code
_entity_poly.pdbx_strand_id
1 'polypeptide(L)'
;MEWIAGVIDNFFTFIQWVWDFLTTGIYELIKDFLVLLTKAAIYSWVSLQVMALEVAYEAAQGIMSDIGVAEAVRQRWAGLPAEVASALSFFGIPQALNIIFSALSTRFVLKFVPFLGR
;
A
#
# COMPACT_ATOMS: atom_id res chain seq x y z
N MET A 1 -28.88 -31.13 48.45
CA MET A 1 -28.08 -32.12 47.71
C MET A 1 -27.74 -31.65 46.29
N GLU A 2 -28.61 -30.88 45.62
CA GLU A 2 -28.32 -30.32 44.28
C GLU A 2 -27.14 -29.33 44.24
N TRP A 3 -26.96 -28.48 45.26
CA TRP A 3 -25.83 -27.54 45.32
C TRP A 3 -24.47 -28.25 45.41
N ILE A 4 -24.39 -29.35 46.17
CA ILE A 4 -23.16 -30.15 46.29
C ILE A 4 -22.86 -30.86 44.97
N ALA A 5 -23.90 -31.39 44.30
CA ALA A 5 -23.75 -31.98 42.97
C ALA A 5 -23.26 -30.95 41.93
N GLY A 6 -23.82 -29.74 41.90
CA GLY A 6 -23.40 -28.68 40.98
C GLY A 6 -21.98 -28.15 41.23
N VAL A 7 -21.53 -28.08 42.49
CA VAL A 7 -20.14 -27.71 42.82
C VAL A 7 -19.16 -28.79 42.36
N ILE A 8 -19.52 -30.06 42.51
CA ILE A 8 -18.70 -31.18 42.07
C ILE A 8 -18.64 -31.25 40.54
N ASP A 9 -19.76 -31.00 39.84
CA ASP A 9 -19.81 -31.01 38.37
C ASP A 9 -19.00 -29.86 37.75
N ASN A 10 -19.08 -28.67 38.35
CA ASN A 10 -18.23 -27.53 37.97
C ASN A 10 -16.74 -27.80 38.23
N PHE A 11 -16.40 -28.52 39.30
CA PHE A 11 -15.02 -28.91 39.59
C PHE A 11 -14.47 -29.91 38.56
N PHE A 12 -15.25 -30.92 38.18
CA PHE A 12 -14.86 -31.84 37.11
C PHE A 12 -14.73 -31.14 35.75
N THR A 13 -15.65 -30.22 35.43
CA THR A 13 -15.58 -29.41 34.21
C THR A 13 -14.33 -28.53 34.18
N PHE A 14 -13.93 -27.96 35.31
CA PHE A 14 -12.69 -27.20 35.44
C PHE A 14 -11.45 -28.08 35.23
N ILE A 15 -11.40 -29.27 35.84
CA ILE A 15 -10.29 -30.22 35.63
C ILE A 15 -10.20 -30.65 34.16
N GLN A 16 -11.35 -30.87 33.51
CA GLN A 16 -11.40 -31.23 32.09
C GLN A 16 -10.94 -30.08 31.20
N TRP A 17 -11.35 -28.84 31.49
CA TRP A 17 -10.85 -27.66 30.78
C TRP A 17 -9.34 -27.47 30.96
N VAL A 18 -8.81 -27.68 32.17
CA VAL A 18 -7.35 -27.65 32.42
C VAL A 18 -6.63 -28.75 31.65
N TRP A 19 -7.20 -29.95 31.58
CA TRP A 19 -6.65 -31.07 30.82
C TRP A 19 -6.66 -30.83 29.31
N ASP A 20 -7.77 -30.29 28.79
CA ASP A 20 -7.91 -29.92 27.38
C ASP A 20 -6.99 -28.75 27.02
N PHE A 21 -6.79 -27.80 27.94
CA PHE A 21 -5.84 -26.70 27.76
C PHE A 21 -4.39 -27.21 27.73
N LEU A 22 -4.02 -28.13 28.63
CA LEU A 22 -2.69 -28.72 28.68
C LEU A 22 -2.39 -29.63 27.47
N THR A 23 -3.40 -30.30 26.92
CA THR A 23 -3.22 -31.25 25.82
C THR A 23 -3.32 -30.58 24.45
N THR A 24 -4.28 -29.68 24.26
CA THR A 24 -4.62 -29.11 22.94
C THR A 24 -4.54 -27.58 22.94
N GLY A 25 -4.90 -26.92 24.04
CA GLY A 25 -4.93 -25.46 24.13
C GLY A 25 -3.57 -24.78 23.97
N ILE A 26 -2.48 -25.37 24.44
CA ILE A 26 -1.11 -24.84 24.23
C ILE A 26 -0.75 -24.85 22.73
N TYR A 27 -1.10 -25.92 22.02
CA TYR A 27 -0.83 -26.03 20.58
C TYR A 27 -1.65 -25.02 19.78
N GLU A 28 -2.93 -24.87 20.09
CA GLU A 28 -3.80 -23.87 19.45
C GLU A 28 -3.35 -22.44 19.74
N LEU A 29 -2.97 -22.13 20.98
CA LEU A 29 -2.45 -20.81 21.36
C LEU A 29 -1.19 -20.45 20.57
N ILE A 30 -0.23 -21.38 20.47
CA ILE A 30 1.00 -21.14 19.71
C ILE A 30 0.69 -20.99 18.22
N LYS A 31 -0.21 -21.82 17.67
CA LYS A 31 -0.62 -21.73 16.26
C LYS A 31 -1.26 -20.39 15.96
N ASP A 32 -2.23 -19.96 16.77
CA ASP A 32 -2.94 -18.69 16.58
C ASP A 32 -2.01 -17.49 16.77
N PHE A 33 -1.09 -17.56 17.74
CA PHE A 33 -0.06 -16.55 17.93
C PHE A 33 0.88 -16.44 16.73
N LEU A 34 1.34 -17.56 16.16
CA LEU A 34 2.16 -17.57 14.95
C LEU A 34 1.41 -17.04 13.73
N VAL A 35 0.12 -17.37 13.58
CA VAL A 35 -0.73 -16.84 12.51
C VAL A 35 -0.89 -15.33 12.65
N LEU A 36 -1.12 -14.82 13.87
CA LEU A 36 -1.25 -13.40 14.14
C LEU A 36 0.06 -12.65 13.88
N LEU A 37 1.20 -13.19 14.32
CA LEU A 37 2.52 -12.63 14.01
C LEU A 37 2.78 -12.60 12.50
N THR A 38 2.47 -13.67 11.79
CA THR A 38 2.66 -13.74 10.34
C THR A 38 1.77 -12.71 9.63
N LYS A 39 0.52 -12.57 10.06
CA LYS A 39 -0.41 -11.55 9.52
C LYS A 39 0.10 -10.13 9.79
N ALA A 40 0.59 -9.86 11.00
CA ALA A 40 1.18 -8.56 11.34
C ALA A 40 2.45 -8.28 10.52
N ALA A 41 3.30 -9.29 10.32
CA ALA A 41 4.52 -9.17 9.52
C ALA A 41 4.19 -8.83 8.06
N ILE A 42 3.24 -9.54 7.42
CA ILE A 42 2.79 -9.26 6.05
C ILE A 42 2.23 -7.84 5.96
N TYR A 43 1.36 -7.45 6.90
CA TYR A 43 0.78 -6.11 6.91
C TYR A 43 1.84 -5.02 7.05
N SER A 44 2.80 -5.19 7.96
CA SER A 44 3.91 -4.25 8.15
C SER A 44 4.79 -4.15 6.91
N TRP A 45 5.07 -5.27 6.24
CA TRP A 45 5.89 -5.31 5.03
C TRP A 45 5.22 -4.56 3.88
N VAL A 46 3.91 -4.76 3.66
CA VAL A 46 3.15 -4.03 2.64
C VAL A 46 3.04 -2.54 3.00
N SER A 47 2.79 -2.21 4.26
CA SER A 47 2.71 -0.81 4.71
C SER A 47 4.01 -0.05 4.49
N LEU A 48 5.16 -0.68 4.76
CA LEU A 48 6.48 -0.09 4.48
C LEU A 48 6.71 0.13 2.98
N GLN A 49 6.24 -0.78 2.12
CA GLN A 49 6.34 -0.60 0.67
C GLN A 49 5.50 0.58 0.17
N VAL A 50 4.29 0.74 0.70
CA VAL A 50 3.43 1.88 0.35
C VAL A 50 4.08 3.19 0.81
N MET A 51 4.59 3.24 2.04
CA MET A 51 5.30 4.42 2.56
C MET A 51 6.53 4.77 1.70
N ALA A 52 7.33 3.76 1.30
CA ALA A 52 8.47 3.98 0.43
C ALA A 52 8.07 4.53 -0.96
N LEU A 53 6.92 4.10 -1.47
CA LEU A 53 6.37 4.59 -2.74
C LEU A 53 5.88 6.04 -2.62
N GLU A 54 5.23 6.41 -1.53
CA GLU A 54 4.81 7.79 -1.25
C GLU A 54 6.02 8.74 -1.16
N VAL A 55 7.05 8.37 -0.39
CA VAL A 55 8.28 9.17 -0.26
C VAL A 55 8.99 9.33 -1.62
N ALA A 56 9.08 8.25 -2.39
CA ALA A 56 9.69 8.31 -3.73
C ALA A 56 8.88 9.22 -4.67
N TYR A 57 7.55 9.17 -4.59
CA TYR A 57 6.66 10.02 -5.39
C TYR A 57 6.81 11.49 -5.03
N GLU A 58 6.84 11.83 -3.74
CA GLU A 58 7.02 13.20 -3.26
C GLU A 58 8.39 13.77 -3.67
N ALA A 59 9.47 13.01 -3.47
CA ALA A 59 10.81 13.40 -3.89
C ALA A 59 10.90 13.61 -5.41
N ALA A 60 10.27 12.73 -6.19
CA ALA A 60 10.27 12.86 -7.65
C ALA A 60 9.43 14.04 -8.13
N GLN A 61 8.26 14.31 -7.54
CA GLN A 61 7.47 15.51 -7.85
C GLN A 61 8.27 16.79 -7.57
N GLY A 62 8.98 16.86 -6.44
CA GLY A 62 9.89 17.97 -6.12
C GLY A 62 10.91 18.19 -7.24
N ILE A 63 11.64 17.13 -7.62
CA ILE A 63 12.63 17.19 -8.69
C ILE A 63 11.99 17.59 -10.03
N MET A 64 10.82 17.06 -10.39
CA MET A 64 10.16 17.43 -11.65
C MET A 64 9.67 18.87 -11.68
N SER A 65 9.28 19.43 -10.54
CA SER A 65 8.99 20.86 -10.42
C SER A 65 10.25 21.70 -10.64
N ASP A 66 11.40 21.22 -10.17
CA ASP A 66 12.69 21.92 -10.29
C ASP A 66 13.28 21.88 -11.71
N ILE A 67 13.04 20.80 -12.49
CA ILE A 67 13.57 20.69 -13.87
C ILE A 67 12.80 21.62 -14.84
N GLY A 68 11.61 22.12 -14.49
CA GLY A 68 10.90 23.14 -15.27
C GLY A 68 10.45 22.70 -16.67
N VAL A 69 10.49 21.41 -17.00
CA VAL A 69 10.11 20.86 -18.32
C VAL A 69 8.64 21.17 -18.65
N ALA A 70 7.77 21.11 -17.65
CA ALA A 70 6.37 21.48 -17.80
C ALA A 70 6.18 22.97 -18.15
N GLU A 71 7.04 23.85 -17.63
CA GLU A 71 7.03 25.29 -17.92
C GLU A 71 7.51 25.58 -19.34
N ALA A 72 8.58 24.91 -19.78
CA ALA A 72 9.12 25.04 -21.12
C ALA A 72 8.13 24.56 -22.20
N VAL A 73 7.40 23.46 -21.95
CA VAL A 73 6.37 22.95 -22.87
C VAL A 73 5.17 23.89 -22.95
N ARG A 74 4.73 24.45 -21.81
CA ARG A 74 3.64 25.44 -21.78
C ARG A 74 4.00 26.73 -22.51
N GLN A 75 5.23 27.23 -22.35
CA GLN A 75 5.73 28.38 -23.11
C GLN A 75 5.76 28.14 -24.61
N ARG A 76 6.20 26.95 -25.05
CA ARG A 76 6.23 26.59 -26.48
C ARG A 76 4.83 26.40 -27.06
N TRP A 77 3.88 25.92 -26.26
CA TRP A 77 2.48 25.81 -26.67
C TRP A 77 1.79 27.16 -26.79
N ALA A 78 2.07 28.09 -25.87
CA ALA A 78 1.55 29.47 -25.92
C ALA A 78 2.13 30.28 -27.10
N GLY A 79 3.28 29.87 -27.63
CA GLY A 79 3.88 30.45 -28.85
C GLY A 79 3.31 29.94 -30.17
N LEU A 80 2.36 28.99 -30.15
CA LEU A 80 1.76 28.46 -31.37
C LEU A 80 0.69 29.42 -31.93
N PRO A 81 0.65 29.65 -33.26
CA PRO A 81 -0.44 30.38 -33.91
C PRO A 81 -1.79 29.72 -33.65
N ALA A 82 -2.84 30.54 -33.51
CA ALA A 82 -4.17 30.10 -33.07
C ALA A 82 -4.78 29.01 -33.98
N GLU A 83 -4.56 29.05 -35.31
CA GLU A 83 -5.06 28.00 -36.20
C GLU A 83 -4.40 26.64 -35.93
N VAL A 84 -3.09 26.62 -35.69
CA VAL A 84 -2.32 25.39 -35.43
C VAL A 84 -2.68 24.83 -34.06
N ALA A 85 -2.85 25.69 -33.05
CA ALA A 85 -3.30 25.27 -31.72
C ALA A 85 -4.71 24.68 -31.75
N SER A 86 -5.62 25.24 -32.57
CA SER A 86 -6.98 24.71 -32.74
C SER A 86 -6.99 23.33 -33.41
N ALA A 87 -6.16 23.14 -34.44
CA ALA A 87 -6.01 21.86 -35.13
C ALA A 87 -5.41 20.78 -34.20
N LEU A 88 -4.39 21.13 -33.44
CA LEU A 88 -3.77 20.22 -32.46
C LEU A 88 -4.72 19.87 -31.30
N SER A 89 -5.56 20.81 -30.89
CA SER A 89 -6.61 20.55 -29.90
C SER A 89 -7.70 19.61 -30.43
N PHE A 90 -8.04 19.70 -31.72
CA PHE A 90 -8.96 18.77 -32.37
C PHE A 90 -8.42 17.32 -32.39
N PHE A 91 -7.11 17.15 -32.58
CA PHE A 91 -6.45 15.84 -32.51
C PHE A 91 -6.19 15.34 -31.08
N GLY A 92 -6.56 16.11 -30.05
CA GLY A 92 -6.38 15.73 -28.65
C GLY A 92 -4.91 15.67 -28.19
N ILE A 93 -4.02 16.31 -28.94
CA ILE A 93 -2.58 16.38 -28.62
C ILE A 93 -2.32 16.98 -27.23
N PRO A 94 -3.07 17.98 -26.73
CA PRO A 94 -2.92 18.48 -25.36
C PRO A 94 -3.17 17.40 -24.30
N GLN A 95 -4.21 16.57 -24.46
CA GLN A 95 -4.48 15.50 -23.51
C GLN A 95 -3.42 14.39 -23.60
N ALA A 96 -2.98 14.05 -24.82
CA ALA A 96 -1.92 13.07 -25.03
C ALA A 96 -0.58 13.51 -24.40
N LEU A 97 -0.20 14.77 -24.54
CA LEU A 97 0.99 15.33 -23.89
C LEU A 97 0.89 15.23 -22.36
N ASN A 98 -0.25 15.60 -21.77
CA ASN A 98 -0.44 15.47 -20.32
C ASN A 98 -0.29 14.03 -19.82
N ILE A 99 -0.85 13.05 -20.55
CA ILE A 99 -0.71 11.63 -20.22
C ILE A 99 0.75 11.18 -20.35
N ILE A 100 1.46 11.59 -21.41
CA ILE A 100 2.87 11.25 -21.64
C ILE A 100 3.75 11.83 -20.53
N PHE A 101 3.54 13.09 -20.13
CA PHE A 101 4.31 13.69 -19.04
C PHE A 101 4.01 13.04 -17.70
N SER A 102 2.75 12.71 -17.41
CA SER A 102 2.38 11.94 -16.21
C SER A 102 2.99 10.53 -16.20
N ALA A 103 3.03 9.85 -17.35
CA ALA A 103 3.63 8.54 -17.49
C ALA A 103 5.17 8.58 -17.38
N LEU A 104 5.83 9.58 -17.98
CA LEU A 104 7.28 9.81 -17.86
C LEU A 104 7.66 10.12 -16.42
N SER A 105 6.87 10.97 -15.76
CA SER A 105 6.96 11.29 -14.35
C SER A 105 6.88 10.03 -13.48
N THR A 106 5.83 9.24 -13.68
CA THR A 106 5.63 7.98 -12.94
C THR A 106 6.74 6.97 -13.22
N ARG A 107 7.20 6.84 -14.47
CA ARG A 107 8.33 5.96 -14.84
C ARG A 107 9.64 6.42 -14.20
N PHE A 108 9.86 7.73 -14.11
CA PHE A 108 11.02 8.29 -13.42
C PHE A 108 10.95 7.97 -11.93
N VAL A 109 9.80 8.21 -11.28
CA VAL A 109 9.56 7.86 -9.87
C VAL A 109 9.84 6.38 -9.59
N LEU A 110 9.27 5.48 -10.40
CA LEU A 110 9.41 4.03 -10.22
C LEU A 110 10.86 3.55 -10.33
N LYS A 111 11.72 4.25 -11.09
CA LYS A 111 13.15 3.95 -11.18
C LYS A 111 13.91 4.27 -9.88
N PHE A 112 13.39 5.18 -9.05
CA PHE A 112 13.95 5.50 -7.74
C PHE A 112 13.34 4.69 -6.60
N VAL A 113 12.28 3.90 -6.85
CA VAL A 113 11.74 2.96 -5.88
C VAL A 113 12.61 1.69 -5.90
N PRO A 114 13.44 1.43 -4.87
CA PRO A 114 14.44 0.37 -4.90
C PRO A 114 13.86 -1.05 -4.97
N PHE A 115 12.57 -1.23 -4.66
CA PHE A 115 11.91 -2.55 -4.62
C PHE A 115 10.98 -2.84 -5.82
N LEU A 116 10.65 -1.83 -6.65
CA LEU A 116 9.80 -1.99 -7.84
C LEU A 116 10.50 -1.60 -9.15
N GLY A 117 11.67 -0.96 -9.07
CA GLY A 117 12.42 -0.41 -10.20
C GLY A 117 13.33 -1.40 -10.94
N ARG A 118 12.89 -2.62 -11.19
CA ARG A 118 13.50 -3.51 -12.21
C ARG A 118 12.55 -3.72 -13.37
#